data_AF-A0A6P7H2A2-F1
#
_entry.id   AF-A0A6P7H2A2-F1
#
_cell.length_a   1.000
_cell.length_b   1.000
_cell.length_c   1.000
_cell.angle_alpha   90.00
_cell.angle_beta   90.00
_cell.angle_gamma   90.00
#
_symmetry.space_group_name_H-M   'P 1'
#
loop_
_entity.id
_entity.type
_entity.pdbx_description
1 polymer ?
#
loop_
_entity_poly.entity_id
_entity_poly.type
_entity_poly.pdbx_seq_one_letter_code
_entity_poly.pdbx_strand_id
1 'polypeptide(L)'
;ATNEEELEAAVEAALETGYRHIDTASAYQNEHVIGKVLNKWLTSGKLKREDIFITTKLPMTHIHPDLVETALKESLQKLQLDYVDLYLVHSPIYMKFVEAGKPMEPLPTDHLAVWKVSTESSSWRTYRM
;
A
#
# COMPACT_ATOMS: atom_id res chain seq x y z
N ALA A 1 3.37 2.56 -14.75
CA ALA A 1 4.26 3.31 -15.65
C ALA A 1 5.69 2.83 -15.38
N THR A 2 6.50 2.68 -16.42
CA THR A 2 7.94 2.37 -16.29
C THR A 2 8.80 3.62 -16.12
N ASN A 3 8.19 4.81 -16.26
CA ASN A 3 8.80 6.11 -16.03
C ASN A 3 8.15 6.77 -14.79
N GLU A 4 8.97 7.21 -13.83
CA GLU A 4 8.50 7.88 -12.62
C GLU A 4 7.91 9.27 -12.92
N GLU A 5 8.50 10.05 -13.82
CA GLU A 5 8.01 11.40 -14.17
C GLU A 5 6.61 11.34 -14.79
N GLU A 6 6.36 10.34 -15.63
CA GLU A 6 5.05 10.11 -16.24
C GLU A 6 4.01 9.73 -15.18
N LEU A 7 4.41 8.92 -14.18
CA LEU A 7 3.55 8.57 -13.07
C LEU A 7 3.25 9.77 -12.17
N GLU A 8 4.24 10.61 -11.86
CA GLU A 8 4.03 11.85 -11.10
C GLU A 8 3.01 12.75 -11.82
N ALA A 9 3.22 12.98 -13.12
CA ALA A 9 2.31 13.79 -13.93
C ALA A 9 0.89 13.21 -13.98
N ALA A 10 0.75 11.89 -14.09
CA ALA A 10 -0.54 11.21 -14.11
C ALA A 10 -1.28 11.35 -12.77
N VAL A 11 -0.59 11.19 -11.63
CA VAL A 11 -1.18 11.35 -10.30
C VAL A 11 -1.54 12.82 -10.05
N GLU A 12 -0.69 13.77 -10.43
CA GLU A 12 -1.01 15.20 -10.33
C GLU A 12 -2.25 15.56 -11.14
N ALA A 13 -2.31 15.15 -12.41
CA ALA A 13 -3.47 15.38 -13.27
C ALA A 13 -4.77 14.77 -12.70
N ALA A 14 -4.70 13.57 -12.11
CA ALA A 14 -5.85 12.96 -11.46
C ALA A 14 -6.35 13.81 -10.27
N LEU A 15 -5.44 14.30 -9.43
CA LEU A 15 -5.81 15.15 -8.29
C LEU A 15 -6.38 16.51 -8.74
N GLU A 16 -5.80 17.12 -9.77
CA GLU A 16 -6.28 18.39 -10.36
C GLU A 16 -7.67 18.27 -10.98
N THR A 17 -7.96 17.12 -11.60
CA THR A 17 -9.27 16.83 -12.19
C THR A 17 -10.33 16.43 -11.16
N GLY A 18 -9.95 16.28 -9.89
CA GLY A 18 -10.88 16.05 -8.79
C GLY A 18 -10.94 14.60 -8.28
N TYR A 19 -10.08 13.70 -8.76
CA TYR A 19 -10.01 12.34 -8.19
C TYR A 19 -9.58 12.40 -6.72
N ARG A 20 -10.26 11.62 -5.88
CA ARG A 20 -10.00 11.50 -4.44
C ARG A 20 -9.85 10.06 -4.00
N HIS A 21 -9.70 9.12 -4.93
CA HIS A 21 -9.39 7.72 -4.64
C HIS A 21 -8.15 7.33 -5.44
N ILE A 22 -7.10 6.90 -4.75
CA ILE A 22 -5.92 6.27 -5.33
C ILE A 22 -5.86 4.81 -4.88
N ASP A 23 -5.85 3.90 -5.84
CA ASP A 23 -5.59 2.49 -5.63
C ASP A 23 -4.15 2.15 -6.03
N THR A 24 -3.38 1.59 -5.10
CA THR A 24 -2.00 1.14 -5.30
C THR A 24 -1.74 -0.21 -4.66
N ALA A 25 -0.52 -0.72 -4.72
CA ALA A 25 -0.07 -1.92 -4.04
C ALA A 25 1.45 -1.91 -3.89
N SER A 26 1.98 -2.51 -2.81
CA SER A 26 3.43 -2.74 -2.64
C SER A 26 4.06 -3.45 -3.85
N ALA A 27 3.32 -4.38 -4.46
CA ALA A 27 3.76 -5.12 -5.65
C ALA A 27 3.94 -4.26 -6.91
N TYR A 28 3.37 -3.05 -6.98
CA TYR A 28 3.52 -2.15 -8.12
C TYR A 28 4.85 -1.38 -8.11
N GLN A 29 5.59 -1.44 -7.00
CA GLN A 29 6.93 -0.87 -6.84
C GLN A 29 7.00 0.64 -7.16
N ASN A 30 5.90 1.36 -6.93
CA ASN A 30 5.78 2.77 -7.29
C ASN A 30 5.09 3.62 -6.20
N GLU A 31 4.86 3.06 -5.01
CA GLU A 31 4.26 3.77 -3.88
C GLU A 31 5.07 5.00 -3.46
N HIS A 32 6.40 5.00 -3.64
CA HIS A 32 7.26 6.15 -3.35
C HIS A 32 6.99 7.35 -4.26
N VAL A 33 6.67 7.09 -5.53
CA VAL A 33 6.32 8.13 -6.51
C VAL A 33 4.98 8.77 -6.13
N ILE A 34 4.00 7.92 -5.80
CA ILE A 34 2.67 8.38 -5.32
C ILE A 34 2.84 9.18 -4.03
N GLY A 35 3.64 8.69 -3.08
CA GLY A 35 3.91 9.36 -1.80
C GLY A 35 4.53 10.74 -1.96
N LYS A 36 5.45 10.91 -2.92
CA LYS A 36 6.03 12.23 -3.26
C LYS A 36 4.96 13.23 -3.71
N VAL A 37 4.05 12.82 -4.59
CA VAL A 37 2.95 13.69 -5.06
C VAL A 37 1.98 14.00 -3.92
N LEU A 38 1.59 13.00 -3.14
CA LEU A 38 0.72 13.19 -1.97
C LEU A 38 1.33 14.17 -0.97
N ASN A 39 2.60 13.99 -0.61
CA ASN A 39 3.30 14.88 0.31
C ASN A 39 3.28 16.34 -0.18
N LYS A 40 3.56 16.57 -1.46
CA LYS A 40 3.48 17.91 -2.09
C LYS A 40 2.08 18.52 -1.97
N TRP A 41 1.02 17.75 -2.23
CA TRP A 41 -0.36 18.23 -2.17
C TRP A 41 -0.83 18.52 -0.75
N LEU A 42 -0.50 17.64 0.20
CA LEU A 42 -0.85 17.79 1.61
C LEU A 42 -0.10 18.97 2.25
N THR A 43 1.20 19.09 2.02
CA THR A 43 2.02 20.19 2.58
C THR A 43 1.71 21.56 1.97
N SER A 44 1.29 21.61 0.70
CA SER A 44 0.83 22.85 0.06
C SER A 44 -0.59 23.27 0.47
N GLY A 45 -1.33 22.42 1.19
CA GLY A 45 -2.72 22.70 1.58
C GLY A 45 -3.73 22.59 0.44
N LYS A 46 -3.34 22.07 -0.73
CA LYS A 46 -4.27 21.81 -1.86
C LYS A 46 -5.26 20.68 -1.57
N LEU A 47 -4.95 19.84 -0.60
CA LEU A 47 -5.71 18.67 -0.20
C LEU A 47 -5.48 18.41 1.29
N LYS A 48 -6.51 18.00 2.03
CA LYS A 48 -6.34 17.47 3.39
C LYS A 48 -6.25 15.95 3.35
N ARG A 49 -5.65 15.34 4.37
CA ARG A 49 -5.48 13.89 4.39
C ARG A 49 -6.84 13.18 4.38
N GLU A 50 -7.83 13.71 5.09
CA GLU A 50 -9.20 13.18 5.15
C GLU A 50 -10.00 13.33 3.83
N ASP A 51 -9.52 14.16 2.89
CA ASP A 51 -10.21 14.36 1.60
C ASP A 51 -9.83 13.30 0.56
N ILE A 52 -8.88 12.41 0.83
CA ILE A 52 -8.39 11.39 -0.11
C ILE A 52 -8.44 9.99 0.47
N PHE A 53 -8.94 9.06 -0.33
CA PHE A 53 -9.04 7.65 -0.02
C PHE A 53 -7.89 6.88 -0.66
N ILE A 54 -7.01 6.31 0.16
CA ILE A 54 -5.85 5.54 -0.28
C ILE A 54 -6.07 4.06 -0.01
N THR A 55 -5.96 3.25 -1.06
CA THR A 55 -5.94 1.79 -0.98
C THR A 55 -4.55 1.26 -1.27
N THR A 56 -4.01 0.40 -0.41
CA THR A 56 -2.84 -0.43 -0.74
C THR A 56 -3.07 -1.90 -0.39
N LYS A 57 -2.17 -2.78 -0.81
CA LYS A 57 -2.39 -4.23 -0.79
C LYS A 57 -1.15 -4.97 -0.28
N LEU A 58 -1.39 -5.92 0.62
CA LEU A 58 -0.41 -6.89 1.13
C LEU A 58 0.13 -7.75 -0.03
N PRO A 59 1.45 -7.75 -0.29
CA PRO A 59 2.02 -8.52 -1.38
C PRO A 59 1.98 -10.02 -1.09
N MET A 60 1.99 -10.82 -2.16
CA MET A 60 1.95 -12.29 -2.08
C MET A 60 3.11 -12.90 -1.28
N THR A 61 4.20 -12.16 -1.07
CA THR A 61 5.34 -12.58 -0.26
C THR A 61 5.20 -12.36 1.24
N HIS A 62 4.13 -11.69 1.68
CA HIS A 62 3.90 -11.33 3.07
C HIS A 62 2.54 -11.84 3.60
N ILE A 63 1.93 -12.82 2.94
CA ILE A 63 0.68 -13.47 3.38
C ILE A 63 0.97 -14.49 4.50
N HIS A 64 1.52 -13.97 5.59
CA HIS A 64 1.84 -14.66 6.83
C HIS A 64 1.53 -13.70 7.99
N PRO A 65 0.88 -14.14 9.10
CA PRO A 65 0.45 -13.26 10.19
C PRO A 65 1.55 -12.32 10.70
N ASP A 66 2.76 -12.83 10.89
CA ASP A 66 3.91 -12.06 11.40
C ASP A 66 4.47 -11.01 10.43
N LEU A 67 4.12 -11.10 9.14
CA LEU A 67 4.64 -10.23 8.08
C LEU A 67 3.67 -9.11 7.68
N VAL A 68 2.40 -9.21 8.07
CA VAL A 68 1.35 -8.25 7.66
C VAL A 68 1.68 -6.84 8.10
N GLU A 69 2.04 -6.66 9.39
CA GLU A 69 2.30 -5.32 9.95
C GLU A 69 3.56 -4.70 9.33
N THR A 70 4.61 -5.49 9.13
CA THR A 70 5.86 -5.05 8.48
C THR A 70 5.58 -4.56 7.07
N ALA A 71 4.83 -5.33 6.28
CA ALA A 71 4.49 -4.97 4.91
C ALA A 71 3.69 -3.67 4.82
N LEU A 72 2.75 -3.44 5.74
CA LEU A 72 2.06 -2.15 5.75
C LEU A 72 2.98 -1.00 6.15
N LYS A 73 3.81 -1.15 7.19
CA LYS A 73 4.71 -0.08 7.62
C LYS A 73 5.61 0.38 6.48
N GLU A 74 6.10 -0.55 5.67
CA GLU A 74 6.85 -0.24 4.45
C GLU A 74 6.02 0.57 3.43
N SER A 75 4.77 0.17 3.17
CA SER A 75 3.88 0.92 2.29
C SER A 75 3.57 2.32 2.84
N LEU A 76 3.30 2.47 4.13
CA LEU A 76 3.09 3.77 4.79
C LEU A 76 4.32 4.68 4.67
N GLN A 77 5.51 4.13 4.89
CA GLN A 77 6.77 4.86 4.72
C GLN A 77 6.95 5.35 3.28
N LYS A 78 6.72 4.48 2.28
CA LYS A 78 6.83 4.84 0.86
C LYS A 78 5.78 5.89 0.46
N LEU A 79 4.54 5.72 0.93
CA LEU A 79 3.45 6.66 0.70
C LEU A 79 3.60 7.98 1.48
N GLN A 80 4.49 8.03 2.49
CA GLN A 80 4.65 9.15 3.41
C GLN A 80 3.34 9.50 4.13
N LEU A 81 2.61 8.48 4.58
CA LEU A 81 1.34 8.60 5.26
C LEU A 81 1.39 7.93 6.62
N ASP A 82 0.61 8.45 7.56
CA ASP A 82 0.38 7.76 8.82
C ASP A 82 -0.57 6.57 8.61
N TYR A 83 -1.62 6.71 7.80
CA TYR A 83 -2.60 5.65 7.58
C TYR A 83 -3.01 5.50 6.11
N VAL A 84 -3.60 4.34 5.79
CA VAL A 84 -4.36 4.09 4.55
C VAL A 84 -5.82 3.84 4.88
N ASP A 85 -6.70 4.18 3.95
CA ASP A 85 -8.15 4.08 4.14
C ASP A 85 -8.65 2.65 4.00
N LEU A 86 -7.96 1.87 3.14
CA LEU A 86 -8.22 0.46 2.89
C LEU A 86 -6.92 -0.31 2.69
N TYR A 87 -6.80 -1.45 3.37
CA TYR A 87 -5.70 -2.39 3.18
C TYR A 87 -6.27 -3.77 2.82
N LEU A 88 -5.82 -4.33 1.69
CA LEU A 88 -6.35 -5.58 1.14
C LEU A 88 -5.28 -6.67 1.06
N VAL A 89 -5.70 -7.93 1.08
CA VAL A 89 -4.87 -9.03 0.59
C VAL A 89 -4.89 -8.99 -0.94
N HIS A 90 -3.73 -8.80 -1.60
CA HIS A 90 -3.68 -8.58 -3.05
C HIS A 90 -4.13 -9.81 -3.86
N SER A 91 -3.83 -11.01 -3.35
CA SER A 91 -4.16 -12.29 -3.97
C SER A 91 -4.22 -13.37 -2.89
N PRO A 92 -5.05 -14.42 -3.01
CA PRO A 92 -5.16 -15.47 -2.01
C PRO A 92 -4.01 -16.50 -2.04
N ILE A 93 -2.88 -16.21 -2.68
CA ILE A 93 -1.76 -17.16 -2.83
C ILE A 93 -0.54 -16.62 -2.10
N TYR A 94 -0.10 -17.31 -1.04
CA TYR A 94 1.16 -17.02 -0.36
C TYR A 94 2.32 -17.60 -1.16
N MET A 95 3.34 -16.78 -1.46
CA MET A 95 4.47 -17.16 -2.30
C MET A 95 5.81 -16.79 -1.68
N LYS A 96 6.85 -17.57 -1.95
CA LYS A 96 8.23 -17.23 -1.62
C LYS A 96 9.11 -17.15 -2.87
N PHE A 97 10.09 -16.26 -2.83
CA PHE A 97 11.23 -16.33 -3.72
C PHE A 97 12.15 -17.45 -3.23
N VAL A 98 12.44 -18.42 -4.10
CA VAL A 98 13.36 -19.52 -3.77
C VAL A 98 14.78 -19.14 -4.17
N GLU A 99 14.96 -18.65 -5.40
CA GLU A 99 16.21 -18.13 -5.93
C GLU A 99 15.93 -16.99 -6.90
N ALA A 100 16.89 -16.06 -7.02
CA ALA A 100 16.79 -14.95 -7.96
C ALA A 100 16.67 -15.47 -9.41
N GLY A 101 15.67 -14.99 -10.15
CA GLY A 101 15.41 -15.40 -11.53
C GLY A 101 14.62 -16.70 -11.69
N LYS A 102 14.27 -17.40 -10.60
CA LYS A 102 13.35 -18.55 -10.63
C LYS A 102 11.91 -18.13 -10.34
N PRO A 103 10.90 -18.90 -10.82
CA PRO A 103 9.52 -18.68 -10.44
C PRO A 103 9.34 -18.72 -8.91
N MET A 104 8.39 -17.93 -8.42
CA MET A 104 7.96 -18.04 -7.02
C MET A 104 7.26 -19.38 -6.79
N GLU A 105 7.42 -19.92 -5.59
CA GLU A 105 6.73 -21.15 -5.16
C GLU A 105 5.61 -20.82 -4.18
N PRO A 106 4.44 -21.48 -4.28
CA PRO A 106 3.37 -21.31 -3.32
C PRO A 106 3.76 -21.93 -1.97
N LEU A 107 3.29 -21.30 -0.90
CA LEU A 107 3.40 -21.77 0.47
C LEU A 107 2.01 -21.97 1.08
N PRO A 108 1.86 -22.91 2.03
CA PRO A 108 0.65 -23.00 2.85
C PRO A 108 0.44 -21.68 3.61
N THR A 109 -0.81 -21.25 3.76
CA THR A 109 -1.15 -20.06 4.52
C THR A 109 -2.47 -20.24 5.27
N ASP A 110 -2.55 -19.65 6.46
CA ASP A 110 -3.80 -19.53 7.22
C ASP A 110 -4.38 -18.13 6.98
N HIS A 111 -5.31 -18.05 6.02
CA HIS A 111 -5.97 -16.80 5.68
C HIS A 111 -6.77 -16.20 6.83
N LEU A 112 -7.29 -17.02 7.75
CA LEU A 112 -8.03 -16.51 8.91
C LEU A 112 -7.08 -15.86 9.91
N ALA A 113 -5.90 -16.45 10.12
CA ALA A 113 -4.86 -15.84 10.95
C ALA A 113 -4.35 -14.52 10.35
N VAL A 114 -4.11 -14.48 9.03
CA VAL A 114 -3.73 -13.24 8.33
C VAL A 114 -4.81 -12.17 8.48
N TRP A 115 -6.07 -12.54 8.23
CA TRP A 115 -7.20 -11.62 8.36
C TRP A 115 -7.35 -11.07 9.78
N LYS A 116 -7.24 -11.91 10.82
CA LYS A 116 -7.31 -11.48 12.21
C LYS A 116 -6.26 -10.42 12.54
N VAL A 117 -5.02 -10.58 12.06
CA VAL A 117 -3.99 -9.55 12.25
C VAL A 117 -4.39 -8.24 11.59
N SER A 118 -4.99 -8.29 10.39
CA SER A 118 -5.43 -7.10 9.66
C SER A 118 -6.61 -6.34 10.30
N THR A 119 -7.44 -6.99 11.13
CA THR A 119 -8.65 -6.38 11.72
C THR A 119 -8.58 -6.16 13.22
N GLU A 120 -7.82 -6.98 13.96
CA GLU A 120 -7.88 -7.05 15.42
C GLU A 120 -6.60 -6.59 16.11
N SER A 121 -5.48 -6.41 15.39
CA SER A 121 -4.25 -5.97 16.06
C SER A 121 -4.42 -4.55 16.63
N SER A 122 -4.05 -4.41 17.90
CA SER A 122 -4.06 -3.12 18.60
C SER A 122 -3.10 -2.10 17.99
N SER A 123 -2.11 -2.53 17.20
CA SER A 123 -1.18 -1.64 16.46
C SER A 123 -1.88 -0.79 15.40
N TRP A 124 -3.07 -1.21 14.92
CA TRP A 124 -3.87 -0.48 13.94
C TRP A 124 -4.66 0.69 14.54
N ARG A 125 -4.93 0.67 15.86
CA ARG A 125 -5.75 1.70 16.53
C ARG A 125 -5.06 3.05 16.67
N THR A 126 -3.76 3.13 16.39
CA THR A 126 -3.00 4.37 16.28
C THR A 126 -3.25 5.14 14.98
N TYR A 127 -4.02 4.57 14.05
CA TYR A 127 -4.19 5.08 12.68
C TYR A 127 -5.63 5.47 12.30
N ARG A 128 -6.58 5.43 13.25
CA ARG A 128 -7.91 6.06 13.14
C ARG A 128 -8.42 6.52 14.51
N MET A 129 -8.53 7.84 14.68
CA MET A 129 -9.67 8.50 15.32
C MET A 129 -9.98 9.78 14.55
#